data_AF-A0A3E0HED2-F1
#
_entry.id   AF-A0A3E0HED2-F1
#
_cell.length_a   1.000
_cell.length_b   1.000
_cell.length_c   1.000
_cell.angle_alpha   90.00
_cell.angle_beta   90.00
_cell.angle_gamma   90.00
#
_symmetry.space_group_name_H-M   'P 1'
#
loop_
_entity.id
_entity.type
_entity.pdbx_description
1 polymer ?
#
loop_
_entity_poly.entity_id
_entity_poly.type
_entity_poly.pdbx_seq_one_letter_code
_entity_poly.pdbx_strand_id
1 'polypeptide(L)' 'MSAAEPAARRVPAALALLALRQSGYAIAAATLRSWVFRGHITRTDDGYDLDEITSYLDRRAEDDHRA' A
#
# COMPACT_ATOMS: atom_id res chain seq x y z
N MET A 1 21.98 10.11 -16.10
CA MET A 1 22.11 8.96 -15.16
C MET A 1 20.81 8.91 -14.37
N SER A 2 19.85 8.09 -14.79
CA SER A 2 18.66 7.84 -13.95
C SER A 2 19.11 7.03 -12.74
N ALA A 3 18.94 7.58 -11.54
CA ALA A 3 18.99 6.77 -10.34
C ALA A 3 17.97 5.64 -10.52
N ALA A 4 18.42 4.39 -10.46
CA ALA A 4 17.49 3.28 -10.40
C ALA A 4 16.55 3.55 -9.23
N GLU A 5 15.24 3.62 -9.50
CA GLU A 5 14.25 3.72 -8.43
C GLU A 5 14.56 2.59 -7.43
N PRO A 6 14.66 2.89 -6.12
CA PRO A 6 14.96 1.87 -5.15
C PRO A 6 13.96 0.74 -5.33
N ALA A 7 14.46 -0.50 -5.44
CA ALA A 7 13.61 -1.66 -5.64
C ALA A 7 12.48 -1.62 -4.61
N ALA A 8 11.25 -1.48 -5.08
CA ALA A 8 10.04 -1.43 -4.26
C ALA A 8 10.15 -2.44 -3.13
N ARG A 9 10.09 -1.98 -1.87
CA ARG A 9 10.21 -2.86 -0.71
C ARG A 9 8.93 -3.69 -0.61
N ARG A 10 8.92 -4.82 -1.32
CA ARG A 10 7.79 -5.74 -1.33
C ARG A 10 7.84 -6.63 -0.10
N VAL A 11 6.71 -6.75 0.58
CA VAL A 11 6.59 -7.53 1.81
C VAL A 11 5.35 -8.43 1.79
N PRO A 12 5.37 -9.59 2.46
CA PRO A 12 4.19 -10.42 2.65
C PRO A 12 3.03 -9.66 3.30
N ALA A 13 1.80 -10.10 3.02
CA ALA A 13 0.57 -9.47 3.50
C ALA A 13 0.58 -9.20 5.02
N ALA A 14 1.07 -10.15 5.81
CA ALA A 14 1.11 -10.02 7.26
C ALA A 14 2.04 -8.88 7.72
N LEU A 15 3.19 -8.69 7.06
CA LEU A 15 4.11 -7.60 7.36
C LEU A 15 3.57 -6.26 6.89
N ALA A 16 2.92 -6.22 5.73
CA ALA A 16 2.25 -5.00 5.25
C ALA A 16 1.19 -4.54 6.26
N LEU A 17 0.32 -5.45 6.71
CA LEU A 17 -0.72 -5.13 7.69
C LEU A 17 -0.14 -4.72 9.04
N LEU A 18 0.94 -5.36 9.49
CA LEU A 18 1.63 -4.99 10.72
C LEU A 18 2.21 -3.57 10.64
N ALA A 19 2.92 -3.26 9.55
CA ALA A 19 3.51 -1.94 9.32
C ALA A 19 2.43 -0.86 9.28
N LEU A 20 1.37 -1.09 8.49
CA LEU A 20 0.25 -0.15 8.38
C LEU A 20 -0.43 0.10 9.75
N ARG A 21 -0.62 -0.96 10.54
CA ARG A 21 -1.16 -0.82 11.91
C ARG A 21 -0.24 0.01 12.81
N GLN A 22 1.08 -0.18 12.73
CA GLN A 22 2.05 0.63 13.49
C GLN A 22 2.04 2.10 13.05
N SER A 23 1.75 2.36 11.77
CA SER A 23 1.56 3.71 11.23
C SER A 23 0.17 4.30 11.50
N GLY A 24 -0.70 3.61 12.24
CA GLY A 24 -2.03 4.11 12.61
C GLY A 24 -3.16 3.72 11.64
N TYR A 25 -2.85 2.99 10.56
CA TYR A 25 -3.86 2.51 9.62
C TYR A 25 -4.44 1.16 10.05
N ALA A 26 -5.69 1.18 10.52
CA ALA A 26 -6.43 -0.03 10.90
C ALA A 26 -7.18 -0.63 9.69
N ILE A 27 -6.45 -1.33 8.81
CA ILE A 27 -7.06 -2.01 7.65
C ILE A 27 -6.98 -3.53 7.75
N ALA A 28 -7.95 -4.22 7.14
CA ALA A 28 -7.98 -5.67 7.09
C ALA A 28 -7.30 -6.21 5.82
N ALA A 29 -6.88 -7.47 5.84
CA ALA A 29 -6.36 -8.17 4.65
C ALA A 29 -7.35 -8.16 3.48
N ALA A 30 -8.65 -8.21 3.78
CA ALA A 30 -9.71 -8.12 2.77
C ALA A 30 -9.70 -6.77 2.03
N THR A 31 -9.38 -5.68 2.74
CA THR A 31 -9.25 -4.34 2.16
C THR A 31 -8.11 -4.29 1.15
N LEU A 32 -6.93 -4.81 1.51
CA LEU A 32 -5.78 -4.91 0.59
C LEU A 32 -6.14 -5.71 -0.67
N ARG A 33 -6.79 -6.86 -0.52
CA ARG A 33 -7.25 -7.66 -1.67
C ARG A 33 -8.25 -6.89 -2.55
N SER A 34 -9.18 -6.16 -1.93
CA SER A 34 -10.14 -5.35 -2.68
C SER A 34 -9.45 -4.23 -3.45
N TRP A 35 -8.40 -3.62 -2.90
CA TRP A 35 -7.64 -2.57 -3.58
C TRP A 35 -6.84 -3.13 -4.76
N VAL A 36 -6.22 -4.30 -4.60
CA VAL A 36 -5.58 -5.01 -5.73
C VAL A 36 -6.60 -5.33 -6.81
N PHE A 37 -7.76 -5.89 -6.44
CA PHE A 37 -8.81 -6.24 -7.40
C PHE A 37 -9.35 -5.02 -8.16
N ARG A 38 -9.44 -3.85 -7.50
CA ARG A 38 -9.87 -2.59 -8.12
C ARG A 38 -8.74 -1.86 -8.87
N GLY A 39 -7.53 -2.41 -8.89
CA GLY A 39 -6.37 -1.79 -9.55
C GLY A 39 -5.84 -0.53 -8.86
N HIS A 40 -6.08 -0.37 -7.55
CA HIS A 40 -5.58 0.77 -6.78
C HIS A 40 -4.13 0.59 -6.31
N ILE A 41 -3.74 -0.66 -6.06
CA ILE A 41 -2.39 -1.06 -5.66
C ILE A 41 -2.02 -2.38 -6.35
N THR A 42 -0.75 -2.72 -6.32
CA THR A 42 -0.18 -3.90 -6.97
C THR A 42 0.19 -4.97 -5.93
N ARG A 43 0.04 -6.23 -6.32
CA ARG A 43 0.61 -7.38 -5.59
C ARG A 43 1.34 -8.28 -6.57
N THR A 44 2.58 -8.65 -6.25
CA THR A 44 3.33 -9.70 -6.96
C THR A 44 3.55 -10.90 -6.04
N ASP A 45 4.29 -11.89 -6.54
CA ASP A 45 4.71 -13.05 -5.76
C ASP A 45 5.57 -12.67 -4.54
N ASP A 46 6.32 -11.57 -4.65
CA ASP A 46 7.12 -11.00 -3.53
C ASP A 46 6.26 -10.22 -2.50
N GLY A 47 4.97 -10.05 -2.77
CA GLY A 47 4.01 -9.42 -1.87
C GLY A 47 3.57 -8.02 -2.29
N TYR A 48 3.39 -7.15 -1.29
CA TYR A 48 2.84 -5.81 -1.43
C TYR A 48 3.94 -4.75 -1.32
N ASP A 49 3.84 -3.73 -2.16
CA ASP A 49 4.69 -2.54 -2.06
C ASP A 49 4.14 -1.58 -0.99
N LEU A 50 4.93 -1.36 0.07
CA LEU A 50 4.52 -0.48 1.16
C LEU A 50 4.46 0.99 0.75
N ASP A 51 5.35 1.41 -0.15
CA ASP A 51 5.43 2.80 -0.60
C ASP A 51 4.22 3.11 -1.49
N GLU A 52 3.81 2.16 -2.33
CA GLU A 52 2.58 2.25 -3.13
C GLU A 52 1.33 2.33 -2.25
N ILE A 53 1.23 1.46 -1.22
CA ILE A 53 0.07 1.46 -0.31
C ILE A 53 -0.02 2.78 0.45
N THR A 54 1.10 3.28 0.98
CA THR A 54 1.13 4.53 1.74
C THR A 54 0.78 5.71 0.82
N SER A 55 1.34 5.75 -0.39
CA SER A 55 1.00 6.77 -1.40
C SER A 55 -0.47 6.73 -1.84
N TYR A 56 -1.09 5.53 -1.85
CA TYR A 56 -2.52 5.41 -2.12
C TYR A 56 -3.37 5.93 -0.95
N LEU A 57 -2.97 5.64 0.29
CA LEU A 57 -3.65 6.11 1.49
C LEU A 57 -3.60 7.64 1.62
N ASP A 58 -2.44 8.24 1.37
CA ASP A 58 -2.27 9.69 1.45
C ASP A 58 -3.17 10.41 0.45
N ARG A 59 -3.19 9.97 -0.82
CA ARG A 59 -4.10 10.50 -1.85
C ARG A 59 -5.57 10.35 -1.46
N ARG A 60 -5.94 9.19 -0.90
CA ARG A 60 -7.30 8.94 -0.44
C ARG A 60 -7.70 9.87 0.70
N ALA A 61 -6.79 10.12 1.64
CA ALA A 61 -7.04 11.05 2.73
C ALA A 61 -7.22 12.48 2.21
N GLU A 62 -6.44 12.91 1.22
CA GLU A 62 -6.64 14.22 0.56
C GLU A 62 -8.00 14.33 -0.13
N ASP A 63 -8.45 13.28 -0.82
CA ASP A 63 -9.75 13.25 -1.48
C ASP A 63 -10.91 13.32 -0.47
N ASP A 64 -10.83 12.57 0.63
CA ASP A 64 -11.84 12.57 1.70
C ASP A 64 -11.96 13.94 2.39
N HIS A 65 -10.88 14.73 2.48
CA HIS A 65 -10.91 16.10 3.03
C HIS A 65 -11.52 17.14 2.06
N ARG A 66 -11.60 16.82 0.76
CA ARG A 66 -12.15 17.71 -0.27
C ARG A 66 -13.66 17.51 -0.51
N ALA A 67 -14.22 16.40 -0.03
CA ALA A 67 -15.63 16.04 -0.16
C ALA A 67 -16.49 16.61 0.99
#